data_AF-A0A1S3KWE0-F1
#
_entry.id   AF-A0A1S3KWE0-F1
#
_cell.length_a   1.000
_cell.length_b   1.000
_cell.length_c   1.000
_cell.angle_alpha   90.00
_cell.angle_beta   90.00
_cell.angle_gamma   90.00
#
_symmetry.space_group_name_H-M   'P 1'
#
loop_
_entity.id
_entity.type
_entity.pdbx_description
1 polymer ?
#
loop_
_entity_poly.entity_id
_entity_poly.type
_entity_poly.pdbx_seq_one_letter_code
_entity_poly.pdbx_strand_id
1 'polypeptide(L)'
;ADSVTFNVWDIGGPANMSTVNQCFFTDKALYVVIWNLALGEEAVASLQSWLLNIEARAPNSAVVVVGTHLDLIDTKFRTERVATLRAYILALCRSPSGARASGYPDITWKHLHEVSCKTQEGLDGLKRLIFQVACYMKDNSSSSASGHKLLGRLIPKSYLTLQQAVLDERGRRDAEDEVQYLTDAQLDLVIEQNPGSDIRDYEDLQTAISFLIETGTLLHFPDTSHGLCTLYFLCPVWLSECLERIIHLKSSRSVAWNGVIRAEDLRMLLVGTGFTQQTEEQYFQFLAKFEIALPVASDSYLLPHLLPPKPAMDIHGFRQETANSI
;
A
#
# COMPACT_ATOMS: atom_id res chain seq x y z
N ALA A 1 -30.15 12.26 -2.63
CA ALA A 1 -29.31 12.66 -1.49
C ALA A 1 -27.89 12.29 -1.87
N ASP A 2 -26.96 13.22 -1.79
CA ASP A 2 -25.57 12.94 -2.16
C ASP A 2 -24.97 12.00 -1.11
N SER A 3 -24.48 10.84 -1.54
CA SER A 3 -23.85 9.84 -0.68
C SER A 3 -22.37 9.71 -1.03
N VAL A 4 -21.53 9.52 0.00
CA VAL A 4 -20.11 9.19 -0.17
C VAL A 4 -19.91 7.71 0.12
N THR A 5 -19.29 6.99 -0.82
CA THR A 5 -18.92 5.58 -0.65
C THR A 5 -17.43 5.49 -0.36
N PHE A 6 -17.06 4.64 0.61
CA PHE A 6 -15.67 4.37 0.96
C PHE A 6 -15.34 2.93 0.62
N ASN A 7 -14.27 2.73 -0.14
CA ASN A 7 -13.62 1.43 -0.32
C ASN A 7 -12.52 1.34 0.72
N VAL A 8 -12.64 0.38 1.64
CA VAL A 8 -11.77 0.28 2.82
C VAL A 8 -10.87 -0.92 2.68
N TRP A 9 -9.57 -0.70 2.82
CA TRP A 9 -8.56 -1.75 2.90
C TRP A 9 -8.01 -1.80 4.32
N ASP A 10 -7.95 -2.99 4.91
CA ASP A 10 -7.29 -3.21 6.19
C ASP A 10 -5.85 -3.70 5.92
N ILE A 11 -4.89 -2.81 6.16
CA ILE A 11 -3.46 -3.07 5.94
C ILE A 11 -2.80 -3.21 7.30
N GLY A 12 -2.38 -4.44 7.61
CA GLY A 12 -1.78 -4.78 8.89
C GLY A 12 -0.91 -6.03 8.76
N GLY A 13 -0.69 -6.71 9.87
CA GLY A 13 0.09 -7.95 9.91
C GLY A 13 1.35 -7.85 10.77
N PRO A 14 2.08 -8.96 10.92
CA PRO A 14 3.31 -8.98 11.70
C PRO A 14 4.40 -8.10 11.05
N ALA A 15 5.43 -7.75 11.82
CA ALA A 15 6.46 -6.80 11.37
C ALA A 15 7.16 -7.20 10.05
N ASN A 16 7.22 -8.49 9.73
CA ASN A 16 7.76 -9.01 8.47
C ASN A 16 6.90 -8.68 7.23
N MET A 17 5.63 -8.33 7.41
CA MET A 17 4.75 -7.87 6.32
C MET A 17 4.89 -6.37 6.03
N SER A 18 5.67 -5.63 6.83
CA SER A 18 5.85 -4.19 6.62
C SER A 18 6.39 -3.82 5.24
N THR A 19 7.25 -4.64 4.64
CA THR A 19 7.72 -4.48 3.26
C THR A 19 6.60 -4.70 2.24
N VAL A 20 5.78 -5.73 2.43
CA VAL A 20 4.64 -6.04 1.55
C VAL A 20 3.57 -4.97 1.61
N ASN A 21 3.30 -4.42 2.80
CA ASN A 21 2.30 -3.37 3.00
C ASN A 21 2.57 -2.13 2.13
N GLN A 22 3.83 -1.86 1.78
CA GLN A 22 4.20 -0.74 0.91
C GLN A 22 3.64 -0.86 -0.51
N CYS A 23 3.34 -2.07 -0.98
CA CYS A 23 2.78 -2.30 -2.32
C CYS A 23 1.35 -1.78 -2.46
N PHE A 24 0.64 -1.63 -1.34
CA PHE A 24 -0.77 -1.28 -1.30
C PHE A 24 -0.99 0.20 -0.97
N PHE A 25 0.08 0.99 -0.85
CA PHE A 25 -0.05 2.43 -0.70
C PHE A 25 -0.31 3.09 -2.05
N THR A 26 -1.53 3.59 -2.20
CA THR A 26 -1.95 4.40 -3.34
C THR A 26 -2.01 5.86 -2.95
N ASP A 27 -1.64 6.74 -3.89
CA ASP A 27 -1.76 8.18 -3.68
C ASP A 27 -3.23 8.64 -3.74
N LYS A 28 -3.50 9.88 -3.28
CA LYS A 28 -4.85 10.48 -3.22
C LYS A 28 -5.86 9.65 -2.39
N ALA A 29 -5.37 8.87 -1.43
CA ALA A 29 -6.19 8.07 -0.51
C ALA A 29 -6.35 8.74 0.86
N LEU A 30 -7.25 8.21 1.69
CA LEU A 30 -7.39 8.58 3.09
C LEU A 30 -6.86 7.45 3.98
N TYR A 31 -5.74 7.69 4.64
CA TYR A 31 -5.15 6.75 5.58
C TYR A 31 -5.67 6.98 7.00
N VAL A 32 -6.10 5.92 7.66
CA VAL A 32 -6.48 5.91 9.08
C VAL A 32 -5.43 5.12 9.84
N VAL A 33 -4.48 5.81 10.46
CA VAL A 33 -3.39 5.16 11.21
C VAL A 33 -3.83 4.94 12.64
N ILE A 34 -3.95 3.67 13.03
CA ILE A 34 -4.51 3.24 14.31
C ILE A 34 -3.39 2.88 15.27
N TRP A 35 -3.48 3.32 16.53
CA TRP A 35 -2.53 2.95 17.58
C TRP A 35 -3.21 2.78 18.94
N ASN A 36 -2.50 2.17 19.89
CA ASN A 36 -3.03 1.88 21.23
C ASN A 36 -2.55 2.93 22.25
N LEU A 37 -3.48 3.74 22.77
CA LEU A 37 -3.19 4.79 23.76
C LEU A 37 -2.62 4.23 25.07
N ALA A 38 -2.99 2.99 25.43
CA ALA A 38 -2.58 2.38 26.69
C ALA A 38 -1.07 2.12 26.74
N LEU A 39 -0.43 1.92 25.59
CA LEU A 39 1.00 1.70 25.44
C LEU A 39 1.85 2.98 25.56
N GLY A 40 1.20 4.16 25.60
CA GLY A 40 1.88 5.42 25.86
C GLY A 40 2.89 5.83 24.78
N GLU A 41 4.01 6.40 25.19
CA GLU A 41 5.03 7.00 24.30
C GLU A 41 5.68 5.96 23.37
N GLU A 42 5.87 4.71 23.81
CA GLU A 42 6.45 3.65 22.98
C GLU A 42 5.61 3.38 21.72
N ALA A 43 4.28 3.44 21.83
CA ALA A 43 3.42 3.27 20.67
C ALA A 43 3.46 4.47 19.71
N VAL A 44 3.82 5.67 20.19
CA VAL A 44 4.05 6.82 19.29
C VAL A 44 5.27 6.57 18.41
N ALA A 45 6.33 5.94 18.92
CA ALA A 45 7.48 5.56 18.10
C ALA A 45 7.09 4.57 16.98
N SER A 46 6.14 3.66 17.24
CA SER A 46 5.65 2.73 16.22
C SER A 46 4.83 3.40 15.10
N LEU A 47 4.22 4.57 15.36
CA LEU A 47 3.53 5.36 14.33
C LEU A 47 4.51 5.94 13.32
N GLN A 48 5.74 6.25 13.74
CA GLN A 48 6.72 6.94 12.92
C GLN A 48 6.97 6.23 11.59
N SER A 49 7.19 4.91 11.61
CA SER A 49 7.44 4.13 10.39
C SER A 49 6.25 4.17 9.43
N TRP A 50 5.02 4.09 9.95
CA TRP A 50 3.81 4.17 9.12
C TRP A 50 3.67 5.55 8.46
N LEU A 51 3.87 6.62 9.23
CA LEU A 51 3.77 7.98 8.71
C LEU A 51 4.83 8.30 7.65
N LEU A 52 6.07 7.86 7.87
CA LEU A 52 7.16 8.02 6.89
C LEU A 52 6.87 7.23 5.61
N ASN A 53 6.37 6.00 5.72
CA ASN A 53 6.06 5.18 4.54
C ASN A 53 4.88 5.75 3.73
N ILE A 54 3.84 6.25 4.41
CA ILE A 54 2.71 6.92 3.74
C ILE A 54 3.20 8.17 3.01
N GLU A 55 4.03 9.01 3.66
CA GLU A 55 4.59 10.20 3.00
C GLU A 55 5.42 9.83 1.76
N ALA A 56 6.28 8.82 1.88
CA ALA A 56 7.19 8.43 0.81
C ALA A 56 6.47 7.85 -0.41
N ARG A 57 5.34 7.16 -0.22
CA ARG A 57 4.63 6.44 -1.28
C ARG A 57 3.35 7.15 -1.77
N ALA A 58 2.71 7.93 -0.91
CA ALA A 58 1.40 8.52 -1.14
C ALA A 58 1.32 9.98 -0.63
N PRO A 59 2.21 10.89 -1.10
CA PRO A 59 2.39 12.23 -0.52
C PRO A 59 1.19 13.18 -0.66
N ASN A 60 0.26 12.92 -1.59
CA ASN A 60 -0.96 13.71 -1.78
C ASN A 60 -2.16 13.13 -1.02
N SER A 61 -1.94 12.11 -0.21
CA SER A 61 -2.97 11.49 0.60
C SER A 61 -3.19 12.22 1.93
N ALA A 62 -4.40 12.11 2.46
CA ALA A 62 -4.72 12.61 3.78
C ALA A 62 -4.50 11.53 4.85
N VAL A 63 -4.14 11.94 6.06
CA VAL A 63 -3.88 11.02 7.17
C VAL A 63 -4.66 11.45 8.41
N VAL A 64 -5.41 10.52 8.99
CA VAL A 64 -6.06 10.65 10.29
C VAL A 64 -5.40 9.67 11.25
N VAL A 65 -4.97 10.14 12.42
CA VAL A 65 -4.34 9.31 13.44
C VAL A 65 -5.35 9.03 14.56
N VAL A 66 -5.63 7.75 14.79
CA VAL A 66 -6.68 7.29 15.70
C VAL A 66 -6.08 6.54 16.88
N GLY A 67 -6.20 7.12 18.07
CA GLY A 67 -5.84 6.47 19.32
C GLY A 67 -6.98 5.58 19.81
N THR A 68 -6.75 4.28 19.94
CA THR A 68 -7.71 3.29 20.46
C THR A 68 -7.46 2.99 21.93
N HIS A 69 -8.33 2.19 22.54
CA HIS A 69 -8.25 1.76 23.94
C HIS A 69 -8.35 2.94 24.93
N LEU A 70 -9.13 3.96 24.58
CA LEU A 70 -9.38 5.11 25.45
C LEU A 70 -9.97 4.71 26.81
N ASP A 71 -10.71 3.60 26.86
CA ASP A 71 -11.27 3.02 28.08
C ASP A 71 -10.22 2.52 29.08
N LEU A 72 -9.00 2.21 28.62
CA LEU A 72 -7.88 1.77 29.47
C LEU A 72 -7.11 2.94 30.09
N ILE A 73 -7.42 4.18 29.70
CA ILE A 73 -6.82 5.37 30.28
C ILE A 73 -7.61 5.79 31.53
N ASP A 74 -6.90 5.89 32.67
CA ASP A 74 -7.48 6.32 33.95
C ASP A 74 -8.22 7.65 33.77
N THR A 75 -9.53 7.62 34.08
CA THR A 75 -10.44 8.76 34.02
C THR A 75 -9.92 10.01 34.73
N LYS A 76 -9.15 9.88 35.82
CA LYS A 76 -8.66 11.02 36.61
C LYS A 76 -7.66 11.90 35.88
N PHE A 77 -6.86 11.32 34.98
CA PHE A 77 -5.78 12.02 34.26
C PHE A 77 -5.90 11.85 32.75
N ARG A 78 -7.10 11.45 32.27
CA ARG A 78 -7.31 11.10 30.86
C ARG A 78 -7.07 12.29 29.95
N THR A 79 -7.58 13.45 30.30
CA THR A 79 -7.45 14.68 29.51
C THR A 79 -5.98 15.07 29.35
N GLU A 80 -5.23 15.07 30.45
CA GLU A 80 -3.81 15.41 30.49
C GLU A 80 -2.99 14.39 29.70
N ARG A 81 -3.23 13.10 29.93
CA ARG A 81 -2.49 12.03 29.23
C ARG A 81 -2.75 12.05 27.73
N VAL A 82 -4.00 12.22 27.31
CA VAL A 82 -4.34 12.34 25.88
C VAL A 82 -3.70 13.60 25.27
N ALA A 83 -3.71 14.73 25.98
CA ALA A 83 -3.06 15.95 25.52
C ALA A 83 -1.54 15.77 25.34
N THR A 84 -0.86 15.11 26.29
CA THR A 84 0.57 14.77 26.18
C THR A 84 0.84 13.87 24.99
N LEU A 85 0.05 12.82 24.79
CA LEU A 85 0.20 11.89 23.67
C LEU A 85 -0.01 12.58 22.31
N ARG A 86 -1.02 13.44 22.20
CA ARG A 86 -1.22 14.28 21.01
C ARG A 86 -0.03 15.20 20.76
N ALA A 87 0.56 15.78 21.80
CA ALA A 87 1.74 16.63 21.66
C ALA A 87 2.94 15.85 21.11
N TYR A 88 3.15 14.59 21.54
CA TYR A 88 4.20 13.74 20.96
C TYR A 88 3.98 13.46 19.48
N ILE A 89 2.75 13.13 19.06
CA ILE A 89 2.44 12.94 17.63
C ILE A 89 2.70 14.23 16.83
N LEU A 90 2.27 15.37 17.35
CA LEU A 90 2.49 16.67 16.69
C LEU A 90 3.98 17.02 16.63
N ALA A 91 4.77 16.65 17.62
CA ALA A 91 6.23 16.86 17.62
C ALA A 91 6.94 16.04 16.53
N LEU A 92 6.39 14.89 16.11
CA LEU A 92 6.89 14.16 14.95
C LEU A 92 6.56 14.89 13.64
N CYS A 93 5.31 15.35 13.50
CA CYS A 93 4.79 15.86 12.22
C CYS A 93 4.98 17.37 12.02
N ARG A 94 5.40 18.14 13.03
CA ARG A 94 5.55 19.61 12.97
C ARG A 94 6.93 20.08 13.40
N SER A 95 7.42 21.12 12.73
CA SER A 95 8.58 21.87 13.17
C SER A 95 8.26 22.73 14.41
N PRO A 96 9.27 23.27 15.12
CA PRO A 96 9.06 24.21 16.22
C PRO A 96 8.29 25.49 15.82
N SER A 97 8.33 25.88 14.54
CA SER A 97 7.52 27.00 14.01
C SER A 97 6.06 26.63 13.76
N GLY A 98 5.69 25.37 14.00
CA GLY A 98 4.37 24.83 13.75
C GLY A 98 4.09 24.57 12.27
N ALA A 99 5.10 24.54 11.38
CA ALA A 99 4.97 24.14 9.98
C ALA A 99 5.05 22.60 9.83
N ARG A 100 4.60 22.05 8.69
CA ARG A 100 4.72 20.62 8.38
C ARG A 100 6.20 20.21 8.41
N ALA A 101 6.52 19.16 9.17
CA ALA A 101 7.87 18.60 9.18
C ALA A 101 8.15 17.88 7.85
N SER A 102 9.38 18.02 7.34
CA SER A 102 9.81 17.32 6.13
C SER A 102 9.77 15.80 6.34
N GLY A 103 9.24 15.06 5.37
CA GLY A 103 9.12 13.60 5.45
C GLY A 103 7.90 13.09 6.22
N TYR A 104 7.01 13.97 6.70
CA TYR A 104 5.76 13.57 7.38
C TYR A 104 4.52 14.13 6.69
N PRO A 105 3.37 13.43 6.78
CA PRO A 105 2.08 13.94 6.32
C PRO A 105 1.67 15.22 7.07
N ASP A 106 0.83 16.06 6.45
CA ASP A 106 0.33 17.32 7.04
C ASP A 106 -0.72 17.09 8.15
N ILE A 107 -0.28 16.52 9.26
CA ILE A 107 -1.12 16.21 10.43
C ILE A 107 -1.18 17.43 11.35
N THR A 108 -2.38 17.76 11.79
CA THR A 108 -2.64 18.83 12.77
C THR A 108 -3.59 18.28 13.84
N TRP A 109 -3.89 19.07 14.87
CA TRP A 109 -4.85 18.68 15.91
C TRP A 109 -6.23 18.28 15.36
N LYS A 110 -6.61 18.74 14.16
CA LYS A 110 -7.87 18.39 13.50
C LYS A 110 -7.89 16.97 12.94
N HIS A 111 -6.73 16.34 12.79
CA HIS A 111 -6.56 14.99 12.23
C HIS A 111 -6.35 13.92 13.31
N LEU A 112 -6.37 14.31 14.59
CA LEU A 112 -6.17 13.42 15.74
C LEU A 112 -7.50 13.13 16.41
N HIS A 113 -7.78 11.86 16.67
CA HIS A 113 -9.02 11.47 17.35
C HIS A 113 -8.83 10.22 18.19
N GLU A 114 -9.50 10.14 19.33
CA GLU A 114 -9.42 9.00 20.25
C GLU A 114 -10.77 8.30 20.35
N VAL A 115 -10.70 6.97 20.45
CA VAL A 115 -11.86 6.11 20.53
C VAL A 115 -11.63 4.99 21.54
N SER A 116 -12.73 4.48 22.06
CA SER A 116 -12.77 3.18 22.70
C SER A 116 -13.66 2.26 21.87
N CYS A 117 -13.07 1.23 21.28
CA CYS A 117 -13.81 0.22 20.55
C CYS A 117 -14.72 -0.60 21.49
N LYS A 118 -14.36 -0.69 22.78
CA LYS A 118 -15.13 -1.43 23.80
C LYS A 118 -16.38 -0.68 24.25
N THR A 119 -16.25 0.61 24.54
CA THR A 119 -17.35 1.45 25.05
C THR A 119 -18.07 2.21 23.95
N GLN A 120 -17.55 2.14 22.71
CA GLN A 120 -18.01 2.91 21.54
C GLN A 120 -17.83 4.43 21.69
N GLU A 121 -17.13 4.89 22.75
CA GLU A 121 -16.81 6.30 22.97
C GLU A 121 -15.97 6.84 21.81
N GLY A 122 -16.33 8.03 21.33
CA GLY A 122 -15.60 8.71 20.25
C GLY A 122 -15.93 8.26 18.82
N LEU A 123 -16.60 7.12 18.61
CA LEU A 123 -16.80 6.58 17.25
C LEU A 123 -17.61 7.49 16.32
N ASP A 124 -18.67 8.13 16.80
CA ASP A 124 -19.43 9.06 15.94
C ASP A 124 -18.64 10.32 15.60
N GLY A 125 -17.73 10.74 16.48
CA GLY A 125 -16.75 11.79 16.19
C GLY A 125 -15.80 11.36 15.07
N LEU A 126 -15.30 10.12 15.13
CA LEU A 126 -14.42 9.56 14.12
C LEU A 126 -15.11 9.47 12.75
N LYS A 127 -16.36 8.99 12.69
CA LYS A 127 -17.14 8.94 11.44
C LYS A 127 -17.26 10.33 10.80
N ARG A 128 -17.58 11.34 11.61
CA ARG A 128 -17.65 12.74 11.13
C ARG A 128 -16.30 13.25 10.65
N LEU A 129 -15.22 12.94 11.36
CA LEU A 129 -13.87 13.34 10.98
C LEU A 129 -13.45 12.71 9.64
N ILE A 130 -13.62 11.40 9.48
CA ILE A 130 -13.30 10.68 8.23
C ILE A 130 -14.07 11.30 7.06
N PHE A 131 -15.38 11.48 7.21
CA PHE A 131 -16.23 12.12 6.20
C PHE A 131 -15.74 13.54 5.87
N GLN A 132 -15.46 14.35 6.90
CA GLN A 132 -14.99 15.72 6.73
C GLN A 132 -13.66 15.76 5.97
N VAL A 133 -12.67 14.97 6.39
CA VAL A 133 -11.35 14.92 5.73
C VAL A 133 -11.50 14.52 4.28
N ALA A 134 -12.28 13.47 3.98
CA ALA A 134 -12.55 13.04 2.61
C ALA A 134 -13.14 14.17 1.74
N CYS A 135 -14.09 14.95 2.28
CA CYS A 135 -14.69 16.10 1.57
C CYS A 135 -13.74 17.28 1.31
N TYR A 136 -12.61 17.35 2.03
CA TYR A 136 -11.62 18.42 1.89
C TYR A 136 -10.32 17.98 1.20
N MET A 137 -10.17 16.70 0.86
CA MET A 137 -9.04 16.22 0.08
C MET A 137 -9.00 16.90 -1.30
N LYS A 138 -7.80 17.30 -1.71
CA LYS A 138 -7.55 18.01 -2.96
C LYS A 138 -6.49 17.31 -3.77
N ASP A 139 -6.63 17.40 -5.08
CA ASP A 139 -5.57 17.05 -6.00
C ASP A 139 -4.57 18.21 -6.10
N ASN A 140 -3.36 17.98 -5.61
CA ASN A 140 -2.26 18.95 -5.65
C ASN A 140 -1.30 18.69 -6.83
N SER A 141 -1.60 17.73 -7.71
CA SER A 141 -0.75 17.41 -8.86
C SER A 141 -0.81 18.46 -9.99
N SER A 142 -1.80 19.36 -9.97
CA SER A 142 -1.91 20.48 -10.91
C SER A 142 -1.35 21.77 -10.30
N SER A 143 -0.50 22.47 -11.06
CA SER A 143 0.22 23.70 -10.69
C SER A 143 -0.68 24.93 -10.46
N SER A 144 -2.00 24.76 -10.50
CA SER A 144 -2.97 25.79 -10.16
C SER A 144 -3.02 25.98 -8.64
N ALA A 145 -2.87 27.23 -8.19
CA ALA A 145 -2.84 27.63 -6.77
C ALA A 145 -4.12 27.28 -5.96
N SER A 146 -5.13 26.68 -6.61
CA SER A 146 -6.34 26.14 -6.01
C SER A 146 -6.53 24.69 -6.46
N GLY A 147 -5.90 23.74 -5.78
CA GLY A 147 -6.10 22.31 -6.03
C GLY A 147 -7.59 21.94 -6.03
N HIS A 148 -8.01 21.15 -7.02
CA HIS A 148 -9.40 20.73 -7.18
C HIS A 148 -9.76 19.67 -6.14
N LYS A 149 -10.99 19.72 -5.60
CA LYS A 149 -11.47 18.69 -4.68
C LYS A 149 -11.53 17.34 -5.40
N LEU A 150 -11.12 16.27 -4.72
CA LEU A 150 -11.25 14.92 -5.26
C LEU A 150 -12.73 14.49 -5.31
N LEU A 151 -13.45 14.70 -4.20
CA LEU A 151 -14.90 14.47 -4.16
C LEU A 151 -15.66 15.60 -4.85
N GLY A 152 -16.64 15.21 -5.67
CA GLY A 152 -17.51 16.13 -6.41
C GLY A 152 -16.95 16.60 -7.75
N ARG A 153 -15.75 16.14 -8.17
CA ARG A 153 -15.25 16.39 -9.52
C ARG A 153 -16.14 15.68 -10.55
N LEU A 154 -16.33 16.31 -11.70
CA LEU A 154 -16.99 15.68 -12.83
C LEU A 154 -16.03 14.65 -13.44
N ILE A 155 -16.55 13.46 -13.73
CA ILE A 155 -15.82 12.37 -14.38
C ILE A 155 -16.61 11.91 -15.62
N PRO A 156 -15.92 11.45 -16.68
CA PRO A 156 -16.57 10.81 -17.81
C PRO A 156 -17.40 9.59 -17.38
N LYS A 157 -18.57 9.42 -18.02
CA LYS A 157 -19.45 8.26 -17.75
C LYS A 157 -18.79 6.94 -18.13
N SER A 158 -17.90 6.95 -19.13
CA SER A 158 -17.10 5.81 -19.54
C SER A 158 -16.25 5.25 -18.40
N TYR A 159 -15.70 6.09 -17.53
CA TYR A 159 -14.84 5.67 -16.42
C TYR A 159 -15.64 4.87 -15.40
N LEU A 160 -16.87 5.30 -15.09
CA LEU A 160 -17.79 4.56 -14.23
C LEU A 160 -18.24 3.25 -14.88
N THR A 161 -18.41 3.24 -16.20
CA THR A 161 -18.79 2.02 -16.91
C THR A 161 -17.66 1.01 -16.93
N LEU A 162 -16.42 1.47 -17.16
CA LEU A 162 -15.21 0.64 -17.06
C LEU A 162 -15.01 0.13 -15.64
N GLN A 163 -15.21 0.97 -14.62
CA GLN A 163 -15.15 0.56 -13.21
C GLN A 163 -16.10 -0.61 -12.94
N GLN A 164 -17.35 -0.51 -13.40
CA GLN A 164 -18.31 -1.59 -13.23
C GLN A 164 -17.88 -2.86 -13.99
N ALA A 165 -17.41 -2.74 -15.23
CA ALA A 165 -16.94 -3.89 -16.01
C ALA A 165 -15.74 -4.60 -15.33
N VAL A 166 -14.81 -3.83 -14.74
CA VAL A 166 -13.67 -4.38 -13.98
C VAL A 166 -14.14 -5.08 -12.70
N LEU A 167 -15.15 -4.55 -12.00
CA LEU A 167 -15.74 -5.20 -10.83
C LEU A 167 -16.48 -6.50 -11.20
N ASP A 168 -17.20 -6.50 -12.31
CA ASP A 168 -17.91 -7.67 -12.81
C ASP A 168 -16.90 -8.76 -13.25
N GLU A 169 -15.83 -8.37 -13.94
CA GLU A 169 -14.74 -9.28 -14.34
C GLU A 169 -14.01 -9.87 -13.12
N ARG A 170 -13.76 -9.07 -12.07
CA ARG A 170 -13.24 -9.56 -10.80
C ARG A 170 -14.17 -10.64 -10.20
N GLY A 171 -15.46 -10.37 -10.14
CA GLY A 171 -16.45 -11.30 -9.60
C GLY A 171 -16.56 -12.60 -10.42
N ARG A 172 -16.51 -12.49 -11.75
CA ARG A 172 -16.46 -13.65 -12.65
C ARG A 172 -15.23 -14.51 -12.38
N ARG A 173 -14.04 -13.90 -12.33
CA ARG A 173 -12.77 -14.60 -12.07
C ARG A 173 -12.76 -15.29 -10.71
N ASP A 174 -13.29 -14.64 -9.68
CA ASP A 174 -13.40 -15.23 -8.34
C ASP A 174 -14.31 -16.47 -8.36
N ALA A 175 -15.43 -16.42 -9.08
CA ALA A 175 -16.35 -17.56 -9.21
C ALA A 175 -15.77 -18.73 -10.02
N GLU A 176 -14.84 -18.45 -10.94
CA GLU A 176 -14.19 -19.43 -11.82
C GLU A 176 -12.80 -19.88 -11.31
N ASP A 177 -12.38 -19.42 -10.13
CA ASP A 177 -11.04 -19.68 -9.54
C ASP A 177 -9.89 -19.26 -10.47
N GLU A 178 -10.06 -18.12 -11.16
CA GLU A 178 -9.07 -17.51 -12.03
C GLU A 178 -8.17 -16.50 -11.29
N VAL A 179 -7.01 -16.22 -11.89
CA VAL A 179 -6.08 -15.19 -11.40
C VAL A 179 -6.73 -13.81 -11.35
N GLN A 180 -6.43 -13.07 -10.29
CA GLN A 180 -7.05 -11.76 -10.02
C GLN A 180 -6.24 -10.58 -10.59
N TYR A 181 -5.68 -10.75 -11.79
CA TYR A 181 -5.07 -9.68 -12.56
C TYR A 181 -5.46 -9.78 -14.04
N LEU A 182 -5.39 -8.65 -14.74
CA LEU A 182 -5.54 -8.56 -16.20
C LEU A 182 -4.19 -8.25 -16.84
N THR A 183 -3.96 -8.77 -18.04
CA THR A 183 -2.96 -8.26 -18.98
C THR A 183 -3.54 -7.14 -19.84
N ASP A 184 -2.70 -6.39 -20.58
CA ASP A 184 -3.14 -5.37 -21.55
C ASP A 184 -4.25 -5.92 -22.48
N ALA A 185 -4.01 -7.07 -23.11
CA ALA A 185 -4.97 -7.67 -24.03
C ALA A 185 -6.31 -8.05 -23.35
N GLN A 186 -6.29 -8.44 -22.08
CA GLN A 186 -7.50 -8.75 -21.33
C GLN A 186 -8.24 -7.49 -20.90
N LEU A 187 -7.51 -6.43 -20.53
CA LEU A 187 -8.08 -5.12 -20.24
C LEU A 187 -8.74 -4.52 -21.49
N ASP A 188 -8.11 -4.63 -22.66
CA ASP A 188 -8.67 -4.18 -23.93
C ASP A 188 -10.00 -4.87 -24.22
N LEU A 189 -10.09 -6.19 -24.01
CA LEU A 189 -11.35 -6.94 -24.14
C LEU A 189 -12.44 -6.42 -23.19
N VAL A 190 -12.09 -6.06 -21.95
CA VAL A 190 -13.04 -5.47 -20.99
C VAL A 190 -13.52 -4.09 -21.46
N ILE A 191 -12.64 -3.28 -22.06
CA ILE A 191 -13.01 -1.97 -22.61
C ILE A 191 -13.92 -2.13 -23.83
N GLU A 192 -13.61 -3.08 -24.72
CA GLU A 192 -14.38 -3.37 -25.94
C GLU A 192 -15.81 -3.86 -25.68
N GLN A 193 -16.09 -4.43 -24.49
CA GLN A 193 -17.45 -4.78 -24.07
C GLN A 193 -18.39 -3.56 -24.04
N ASN A 194 -17.85 -2.35 -23.98
CA ASN A 194 -18.61 -1.10 -24.07
C ASN A 194 -18.22 -0.29 -25.33
N PRO A 195 -18.84 -0.57 -26.49
CA PRO A 195 -18.52 0.12 -27.75
C PRO A 195 -18.90 1.62 -27.74
N GLY A 196 -19.66 2.08 -26.74
CA GLY A 196 -19.99 3.49 -26.55
C GLY A 196 -18.94 4.27 -25.73
N SER A 197 -17.83 3.63 -25.33
CA SER A 197 -16.78 4.27 -24.56
C SER A 197 -16.11 5.40 -25.34
N ASP A 198 -15.78 6.49 -24.66
CA ASP A 198 -14.98 7.59 -25.18
C ASP A 198 -13.47 7.39 -24.93
N ILE A 199 -13.08 6.30 -24.24
CA ILE A 199 -11.68 5.91 -24.04
C ILE A 199 -11.15 5.31 -25.35
N ARG A 200 -10.36 6.07 -26.10
CA ARG A 200 -9.94 5.67 -27.47
C ARG A 200 -8.45 5.58 -27.66
N ASP A 201 -7.70 6.41 -26.95
CA ASP A 201 -6.26 6.45 -27.05
C ASP A 201 -5.57 6.13 -25.71
N TYR A 202 -4.25 6.13 -25.75
CA TYR A 202 -3.42 5.81 -24.60
C TYR A 202 -3.61 6.82 -23.45
N GLU A 203 -3.75 8.11 -23.75
CA GLU A 203 -3.89 9.16 -22.73
C GLU A 203 -5.25 9.03 -22.02
N ASP A 204 -6.31 8.79 -22.79
CA ASP A 204 -7.64 8.50 -22.25
C ASP A 204 -7.62 7.26 -21.34
N LEU A 205 -6.90 6.22 -21.75
CA LEU A 205 -6.77 5.01 -20.94
C LEU A 205 -6.01 5.28 -19.65
N GLN A 206 -4.87 5.99 -19.69
CA GLN A 206 -4.09 6.30 -18.49
C GLN A 206 -4.89 7.13 -17.48
N THR A 207 -5.72 8.06 -17.95
CA THR A 207 -6.61 8.85 -17.08
C THR A 207 -7.75 8.02 -16.48
N ALA A 208 -8.32 7.09 -17.25
CA ALA A 208 -9.31 6.13 -16.73
C ALA A 208 -8.69 5.16 -15.70
N ILE A 209 -7.50 4.61 -15.96
CA ILE A 209 -6.77 3.75 -15.02
C ILE A 209 -6.43 4.51 -13.73
N SER A 210 -5.96 5.75 -13.84
CA SER A 210 -5.72 6.60 -12.67
C SER A 210 -6.98 6.77 -11.82
N PHE A 211 -8.15 6.96 -12.45
CA PHE A 211 -9.43 6.99 -11.75
C PHE A 211 -9.76 5.65 -11.04
N LEU A 212 -9.48 4.51 -11.66
CA LEU A 212 -9.70 3.19 -11.03
C LEU A 212 -8.77 2.96 -9.83
N ILE A 213 -7.53 3.43 -9.90
CA ILE A 213 -6.57 3.39 -8.78
C ILE A 213 -7.06 4.29 -7.64
N GLU A 214 -7.42 5.54 -7.95
CA GLU A 214 -7.89 6.52 -6.95
C GLU A 214 -9.18 6.07 -6.24
N THR A 215 -10.03 5.29 -6.92
CA THR A 215 -11.24 4.71 -6.31
C THR A 215 -10.96 3.40 -5.57
N GLY A 216 -9.74 2.84 -5.65
CA GLY A 216 -9.39 1.55 -5.06
C GLY A 216 -10.05 0.35 -5.75
N THR A 217 -10.49 0.53 -7.00
CA THR A 217 -11.05 -0.57 -7.82
C THR A 217 -9.93 -1.45 -8.39
N LEU A 218 -8.80 -0.83 -8.71
CA LEU A 218 -7.69 -1.44 -9.38
C LEU A 218 -6.38 -1.05 -8.71
N LEU A 219 -5.44 -1.99 -8.63
CA LEU A 219 -4.06 -1.70 -8.25
C LEU A 219 -3.16 -1.89 -9.47
N HIS A 220 -2.45 -0.83 -9.87
CA HIS A 220 -1.60 -0.83 -11.05
C HIS A 220 -0.34 0.00 -10.79
N PHE A 221 0.76 -0.40 -11.41
CA PHE A 221 2.06 0.24 -11.25
C PHE A 221 2.57 0.66 -12.63
N PRO A 222 2.65 1.97 -12.92
CA PRO A 222 3.05 2.48 -14.24
C PRO A 222 4.57 2.39 -14.45
N ASP A 223 5.21 1.30 -14.00
CA ASP A 223 6.63 1.05 -14.20
C ASP A 223 6.85 0.36 -15.55
N THR A 224 7.41 1.11 -16.49
CA THR A 224 7.73 0.62 -17.83
C THR A 224 8.96 -0.29 -17.84
N SER A 225 9.75 -0.29 -16.75
CA SER A 225 10.91 -1.16 -16.62
C SER A 225 10.45 -2.61 -16.56
N HIS A 226 10.82 -3.40 -17.57
CA HIS A 226 10.55 -4.84 -17.63
C HIS A 226 9.06 -5.25 -17.58
N GLY A 227 8.16 -4.33 -17.97
CA GLY A 227 6.76 -4.66 -18.28
C GLY A 227 5.80 -4.79 -17.10
N LEU A 228 6.15 -4.38 -15.88
CA LEU A 228 5.21 -4.40 -14.75
C LEU A 228 3.92 -3.59 -15.04
N CYS A 229 4.03 -2.53 -15.84
CA CYS A 229 2.89 -1.74 -16.31
C CYS A 229 1.84 -2.51 -17.12
N THR A 230 2.11 -3.76 -17.52
CA THR A 230 1.20 -4.60 -18.30
C THR A 230 0.30 -5.49 -17.43
N LEU A 231 0.47 -5.45 -16.10
CA LEU A 231 -0.36 -6.19 -15.14
C LEU A 231 -1.26 -5.24 -14.33
N TYR A 232 -2.56 -5.51 -14.36
CA TYR A 232 -3.59 -4.75 -13.66
C TYR A 232 -4.23 -5.63 -12.58
N PHE A 233 -3.86 -5.43 -11.32
CA PHE A 233 -4.34 -6.25 -10.21
C PHE A 233 -5.76 -5.84 -9.79
N LEU A 234 -6.70 -6.79 -9.90
CA LEU A 234 -8.11 -6.61 -9.59
C LEU A 234 -8.43 -6.76 -8.09
N CYS A 235 -7.60 -7.53 -7.39
CA CYS A 235 -7.82 -7.87 -5.99
C CYS A 235 -6.53 -7.73 -5.17
N PRO A 236 -6.40 -6.66 -4.35
CA PRO A 236 -5.28 -6.49 -3.43
C PRO A 236 -5.12 -7.63 -2.43
N VAL A 237 -6.24 -8.22 -1.97
CA VAL A 237 -6.24 -9.33 -1.01
C VAL A 237 -5.56 -10.56 -1.61
N TRP A 238 -5.95 -10.94 -2.84
CA TRP A 238 -5.31 -12.04 -3.57
C TRP A 238 -3.82 -11.80 -3.79
N LEU A 239 -3.43 -10.56 -4.12
CA LEU A 239 -2.01 -10.22 -4.27
C LEU A 239 -1.26 -10.36 -2.95
N SER A 240 -1.86 -9.95 -1.83
CA SER A 240 -1.28 -10.14 -0.49
C SER A 240 -1.07 -11.62 -0.19
N GLU A 241 -2.04 -12.49 -0.46
CA GLU A 241 -1.94 -13.94 -0.27
C GLU A 241 -0.81 -14.56 -1.12
N CYS A 242 -0.60 -14.06 -2.34
CA CYS A 242 0.53 -14.47 -3.17
C CYS A 242 1.87 -14.10 -2.51
N LEU A 243 1.98 -12.89 -1.95
CA LEU A 243 3.20 -12.38 -1.33
C LEU A 243 3.48 -13.02 0.03
N GLU A 244 2.46 -13.41 0.78
CA GLU A 244 2.59 -14.10 2.07
C GLU A 244 3.42 -15.38 1.96
N ARG A 245 3.35 -16.10 0.84
CA ARG A 245 4.16 -17.31 0.62
C ARG A 245 5.66 -17.02 0.63
N ILE A 246 6.07 -15.86 0.13
CA ILE A 246 7.46 -15.42 0.11
C ILE A 246 7.87 -14.95 1.51
N ILE A 247 7.02 -14.17 2.18
CA ILE A 247 7.31 -13.61 3.52
C ILE A 247 7.34 -14.68 4.63
N HIS A 248 6.57 -15.75 4.47
CA HIS A 248 6.58 -16.89 5.41
C HIS A 248 7.67 -17.92 5.11
N LEU A 249 8.45 -17.73 4.04
CA LEU A 249 9.59 -18.59 3.77
C LEU A 249 10.55 -18.57 4.96
N LYS A 250 11.07 -19.73 5.35
CA LYS A 250 12.11 -19.83 6.38
C LYS A 250 13.44 -20.10 5.70
N SER A 251 14.48 -19.37 6.12
CA SER A 251 15.84 -19.64 5.65
C SER A 251 16.26 -21.05 6.02
N SER A 252 16.84 -21.76 5.06
CA SER A 252 17.39 -23.11 5.22
C SER A 252 18.67 -23.25 4.41
N ARG A 253 19.47 -24.30 4.66
CA ARG A 253 20.71 -24.54 3.89
C ARG A 253 20.45 -24.86 2.42
N SER A 254 19.28 -25.40 2.10
CA SER A 254 18.89 -25.76 0.73
C SER A 254 18.15 -24.65 0.01
N VAL A 255 17.43 -23.78 0.74
CA VAL A 255 16.58 -22.72 0.18
C VAL A 255 16.76 -21.44 0.98
N ALA A 256 17.04 -20.34 0.29
CA ALA A 256 17.17 -19.00 0.88
C ALA A 256 18.25 -18.90 1.98
N TRP A 257 19.42 -19.53 1.79
CA TRP A 257 20.52 -19.47 2.76
C TRP A 257 21.06 -18.04 2.89
N ASN A 258 21.13 -17.52 4.11
CA ASN A 258 21.50 -16.12 4.40
C ASN A 258 20.70 -15.10 3.59
N GLY A 259 19.43 -15.43 3.29
CA GLY A 259 18.52 -14.62 2.50
C GLY A 259 18.69 -14.72 0.98
N VAL A 260 19.65 -15.48 0.47
CA VAL A 260 19.86 -15.64 -0.98
C VAL A 260 19.14 -16.87 -1.49
N ILE A 261 18.19 -16.67 -2.42
CA ILE A 261 17.39 -17.71 -3.08
C ILE A 261 17.71 -17.74 -4.59
N ARG A 262 17.71 -18.93 -5.20
CA ARG A 262 17.87 -19.07 -6.66
C ARG A 262 16.57 -18.75 -7.39
N ALA A 263 16.63 -18.38 -8.66
CA ALA A 263 15.41 -18.09 -9.43
C ALA A 263 14.55 -19.37 -9.59
N GLU A 264 15.16 -20.55 -9.69
CA GLU A 264 14.46 -21.84 -9.69
C GLU A 264 13.58 -22.03 -8.43
N ASP A 265 14.16 -21.81 -7.25
CA ASP A 265 13.47 -21.97 -5.96
C ASP A 265 12.42 -20.87 -5.75
N LEU A 266 12.72 -19.64 -6.17
CA LEU A 266 11.76 -18.54 -6.13
C LEU A 266 10.55 -18.81 -7.03
N ARG A 267 10.77 -19.38 -8.22
CA ARG A 267 9.69 -19.78 -9.13
C ARG A 267 8.81 -20.88 -8.53
N MET A 268 9.38 -21.77 -7.72
CA MET A 268 8.58 -22.77 -6.99
C MET A 268 7.57 -22.14 -6.02
N LEU A 269 7.82 -20.92 -5.53
CA LEU A 269 6.86 -20.18 -4.69
C LEU A 269 5.66 -19.64 -5.48
N LEU A 270 5.78 -19.50 -6.81
CA LEU A 270 4.70 -19.11 -7.72
C LEU A 270 3.73 -20.25 -8.03
N VAL A 271 4.10 -21.50 -7.70
CA VAL A 271 3.25 -22.66 -8.00
C VAL A 271 1.93 -22.53 -7.23
N GLY A 272 0.82 -22.45 -7.97
CA GLY A 272 -0.50 -22.26 -7.41
C GLY A 272 -0.83 -20.82 -7.00
N THR A 273 -0.06 -19.82 -7.43
CA THR A 273 -0.49 -18.41 -7.47
C THR A 273 -1.08 -18.05 -8.83
N GLY A 274 -0.95 -18.91 -9.84
CA GLY A 274 -1.44 -18.68 -11.20
C GLY A 274 -0.56 -17.77 -12.07
N PHE A 275 0.55 -17.24 -11.55
CA PHE A 275 1.57 -16.63 -12.40
C PHE A 275 2.19 -17.69 -13.30
N THR A 276 2.35 -17.33 -14.57
CA THR A 276 2.87 -18.21 -15.63
C THR A 276 4.26 -17.77 -16.06
N GLN A 277 4.94 -18.58 -16.86
CA GLN A 277 6.25 -18.21 -17.45
C GLN A 277 6.20 -16.91 -18.27
N GLN A 278 5.02 -16.52 -18.78
CA GLN A 278 4.84 -15.26 -19.53
C GLN A 278 4.67 -14.04 -18.63
N THR A 279 4.32 -14.24 -17.35
CA THR A 279 4.02 -13.19 -16.38
C THR A 279 4.99 -13.18 -15.18
N GLU A 280 5.88 -14.18 -15.09
CA GLU A 280 6.84 -14.32 -13.99
C GLU A 280 7.83 -13.16 -13.94
N GLU A 281 8.25 -12.63 -15.09
CA GLU A 281 9.17 -11.50 -15.14
C GLU A 281 8.54 -10.27 -14.51
N GLN A 282 7.31 -9.92 -14.90
CA GLN A 282 6.55 -8.82 -14.33
C GLN A 282 6.37 -9.00 -12.81
N TYR A 283 6.09 -10.23 -12.36
CA TYR A 283 5.99 -10.51 -10.92
C TYR A 283 7.32 -10.35 -10.19
N PHE A 284 8.44 -10.83 -10.73
CA PHE A 284 9.76 -10.63 -10.13
C PHE A 284 10.16 -9.15 -10.08
N GLN A 285 9.76 -8.37 -11.09
CA GLN A 285 9.99 -6.93 -11.13
C GLN A 285 9.13 -6.20 -10.10
N PHE A 286 7.89 -6.66 -9.91
CA PHE A 286 7.06 -6.22 -8.78
C PHE A 286 7.77 -6.46 -7.44
N LEU A 287 8.30 -7.67 -7.21
CA LEU A 287 9.03 -7.99 -5.98
C LEU A 287 10.26 -7.10 -5.79
N ALA A 288 11.00 -6.81 -6.87
CA ALA A 288 12.18 -5.95 -6.82
C ALA A 288 11.82 -4.48 -6.53
N LYS A 289 10.79 -3.94 -7.22
CA LYS A 289 10.29 -2.57 -7.05
C LYS A 289 9.88 -2.26 -5.61
N PHE A 290 9.33 -3.25 -4.93
CA PHE A 290 8.88 -3.14 -3.54
C PHE A 290 9.86 -3.73 -2.53
N GLU A 291 11.10 -4.03 -2.94
CA GLU A 291 12.18 -4.49 -2.07
C GLU A 291 11.85 -5.80 -1.31
N ILE A 292 10.95 -6.61 -1.87
CA ILE A 292 10.56 -7.92 -1.32
C ILE A 292 11.60 -8.97 -1.72
N ALA A 293 12.02 -8.97 -2.99
CA ALA A 293 13.08 -9.82 -3.53
C ALA A 293 13.94 -9.02 -4.52
N LEU A 294 15.21 -8.84 -4.21
CA LEU A 294 16.13 -7.98 -4.97
C LEU A 294 17.07 -8.83 -5.82
N PRO A 295 17.25 -8.57 -7.13
CA PRO A 295 18.20 -9.31 -7.94
C PRO A 295 19.64 -9.04 -7.46
N VAL A 296 20.42 -10.10 -7.23
CA VAL A 296 21.85 -10.00 -6.86
C VAL A 296 22.78 -10.60 -7.92
N ALA A 297 22.27 -11.52 -8.75
CA ALA A 297 22.93 -12.02 -9.95
C ALA A 297 21.86 -12.45 -10.96
N SER A 298 22.28 -12.96 -12.12
CA SER A 298 21.37 -13.40 -13.20
C SER A 298 20.36 -14.47 -12.80
N ASP A 299 20.68 -15.28 -11.78
CA ASP A 299 19.85 -16.44 -11.36
C ASP A 299 19.68 -16.50 -9.83
N SER A 300 19.78 -15.36 -9.15
CA SER A 300 19.66 -15.30 -7.69
C SER A 300 19.12 -13.98 -7.19
N TYR A 301 18.28 -14.07 -6.17
CA TYR A 301 17.59 -12.98 -5.52
C TYR A 301 17.92 -12.95 -4.02
N LEU A 302 17.94 -11.76 -3.45
CA LEU A 302 18.06 -11.52 -2.02
C LEU A 302 16.67 -11.23 -1.45
N LEU A 303 16.29 -11.95 -0.40
CA LEU A 303 15.10 -11.77 0.40
C LEU A 303 15.48 -11.01 1.69
N PRO A 304 15.24 -9.69 1.79
CA PRO A 304 15.77 -8.88 2.89
C PRO A 304 15.26 -9.33 4.27
N HIS A 305 14.02 -9.84 4.34
CA HIS A 305 13.41 -10.33 5.57
C HIS A 305 14.07 -11.61 6.13
N LEU A 306 14.93 -12.28 5.35
CA LEU A 306 15.70 -13.46 5.76
C LEU A 306 17.19 -13.16 5.98
N LEU A 307 17.59 -11.90 5.90
CA LEU A 307 18.96 -11.51 6.22
C LEU A 307 19.27 -11.81 7.70
N PRO A 308 20.46 -12.34 8.00
CA PRO A 308 20.86 -12.53 9.38
C PRO A 308 20.99 -11.17 10.09
N PRO A 309 20.61 -11.07 11.38
CA PRO A 309 20.69 -9.83 12.14
C PRO A 309 22.11 -9.31 12.33
N LYS A 310 23.14 -10.14 12.05
CA LYS A 310 24.56 -9.80 12.10
C LYS A 310 25.26 -10.29 10.84
N PRO A 311 25.23 -9.51 9.74
CA PRO A 311 25.77 -9.94 8.45
C PRO A 311 27.30 -10.17 8.44
N ALA A 312 28.04 -9.55 9.37
CA ALA A 312 29.50 -9.58 9.40
C ALA A 312 30.14 -10.83 10.06
N MET A 313 29.37 -11.78 10.61
CA MET A 313 29.96 -12.96 11.28
C MET A 313 30.09 -14.20 10.37
N ASP A 314 29.57 -14.15 9.13
CA ASP A 314 29.52 -15.32 8.23
C ASP A 314 30.31 -15.08 6.91
N ILE A 315 31.37 -14.27 6.99
CA ILE A 315 32.27 -13.93 5.86
C ILE A 315 33.09 -15.13 5.37
N HIS A 316 33.05 -16.27 6.07
CA HIS A 316 33.77 -17.47 5.68
C HIS A 316 33.12 -18.23 4.51
N GLY A 317 31.83 -17.98 4.21
CA GLY A 317 31.10 -18.64 3.12
C GLY A 317 31.18 -17.93 1.76
N PHE A 318 31.55 -16.64 1.72
CA PHE A 318 31.61 -15.84 0.49
C PHE A 318 32.92 -15.97 -0.31
N ARG A 319 33.87 -16.80 0.14
CA ARG A 319 35.03 -17.19 -0.68
C ARG A 319 34.60 -18.26 -1.70
N GLN A 320 33.80 -17.87 -2.69
CA GLN A 320 33.84 -18.58 -3.97
C GLN A 320 35.13 -18.19 -4.67
N GLU A 321 35.88 -19.20 -5.11
CA GLU A 321 37.11 -19.05 -5.89
C GLU A 321 36.83 -18.24 -7.16
N THR A 322 37.19 -16.97 -7.15
CA THR A 322 37.47 -16.25 -8.39
C THR A 322 38.77 -16.81 -8.95
N ALA A 323 38.65 -17.90 -9.72
CA ALA A 323 39.65 -18.27 -10.71
C ALA A 323 39.65 -17.22 -11.81
N ASN A 324 40.20 -16.04 -11.52
CA ASN A 324 40.55 -15.06 -12.54
C ASN A 324 41.84 -15.53 -13.22
N SER A 325 41.70 -16.37 -14.23
CA SER A 325 42.66 -16.43 -15.32
C SER A 325 42.26 -15.41 -16.38
N ILE A 326 42.99 -14.29 -16.45
CA ILE A 326 43.72 -13.75 -17.62
C ILE A 326 44.82 -12.88 -17.02
#